data_AF-A0A497LRE3-F1
#
_entry.id   AF-A0A497LRE3-F1
#
_cell.length_a   1.000
_cell.length_b   1.000
_cell.length_c   1.000
_cell.angle_alpha   90.00
_cell.angle_beta   90.00
_cell.angle_gamma   90.00
#
_symmetry.space_group_name_H-M   'P 1'
#
loop_
_entity.id
_entity.type
_entity.pdbx_description
1 polymer ?
#
loop_
_entity_poly.entity_id
_entity_poly.type
_entity_poly.pdbx_seq_one_letter_code
_entity_poly.pdbx_strand_id
1 'polypeptide(L)'
;MFRRRGYNIESISVGPLMDRSLARMTVTIEADGRALRNLIEQLRGMVEVVRVKPLDPRRTVVREMALVKLNTADPMAREEALRLVNSHHGLILD
;
A
#
# COMPACT_ATOMS: atom_id res chain seq x y z
N MET A 1 -12.61 12.46 0.35
CA MET A 1 -11.81 13.29 1.28
C MET A 1 -10.44 13.62 0.70
N PHE A 2 -9.58 12.64 0.43
CA PHE A 2 -8.22 12.85 -0.08
C PHE A 2 -8.15 13.61 -1.42
N ARG A 3 -8.82 13.11 -2.47
CA ARG A 3 -8.87 13.76 -3.79
C ARG A 3 -9.50 15.16 -3.79
N ARG A 4 -10.54 15.39 -2.97
CA ARG A 4 -11.27 16.68 -2.92
C ARG A 4 -10.46 17.82 -2.27
N ARG A 5 -9.34 17.51 -1.61
CA ARG A 5 -8.46 18.50 -0.96
C ARG A 5 -7.06 18.57 -1.58
N GLY A 6 -6.87 17.96 -2.75
CA GLY A 6 -5.60 18.02 -3.47
C GLY A 6 -4.48 17.17 -2.86
N TYR A 7 -4.80 16.18 -2.03
CA TYR A 7 -3.79 15.22 -1.57
C TYR A 7 -3.56 14.18 -2.66
N ASN A 8 -2.33 14.13 -3.18
CA ASN A 8 -1.89 13.07 -4.08
C ASN A 8 -1.68 11.79 -3.26
N ILE A 9 -2.55 10.81 -3.46
CA ILE A 9 -2.40 9.47 -2.90
C ILE A 9 -1.50 8.68 -3.83
N GLU A 10 -0.37 8.23 -3.31
CA GLU A 10 0.54 7.31 -4.00
C GLU A 10 0.01 5.88 -3.89
N SER A 11 -0.33 5.45 -2.67
CA SER A 11 -0.88 4.12 -2.43
C SER A 11 -1.90 4.11 -1.28
N ILE A 12 -2.82 3.16 -1.35
CA ILE A 12 -3.82 2.90 -0.31
C ILE A 12 -4.07 1.40 -0.19
N SER A 13 -3.98 0.90 1.04
CA SER A 13 -4.26 -0.50 1.38
C SER A 13 -5.23 -0.53 2.54
N VAL A 14 -6.30 -1.31 2.41
CA VAL A 14 -7.35 -1.45 3.43
C VAL A 14 -7.62 -2.94 3.64
N GLY A 15 -7.73 -3.35 4.90
CA GLY A 15 -8.16 -4.70 5.24
C GLY A 15 -8.77 -4.79 6.63
N PRO A 16 -9.60 -5.81 6.89
CA PRO A 16 -10.16 -6.04 8.22
C PRO A 16 -9.04 -6.38 9.22
N LEU A 17 -9.27 -6.07 10.48
CA LEU A 17 -8.45 -6.56 11.59
C LEU A 17 -8.97 -7.92 12.10
N MET A 18 -8.31 -8.46 13.12
CA MET A 18 -8.77 -9.69 13.82
C MET A 18 -10.22 -9.52 14.31
N ASP A 19 -10.51 -8.37 14.90
CA ASP A 19 -11.88 -7.91 15.09
C ASP A 19 -12.41 -7.36 13.76
N ARG A 20 -13.39 -8.07 13.19
CA ARG A 20 -13.98 -7.72 11.88
C ARG A 20 -14.85 -6.48 11.92
N SER A 21 -15.17 -5.94 13.10
CA SER A 21 -15.84 -4.63 13.22
C SER A 21 -14.89 -3.47 12.88
N LEU A 22 -13.58 -3.72 12.82
CA LEU A 22 -12.55 -2.74 12.54
C LEU A 22 -11.79 -3.08 11.26
N ALA A 23 -11.42 -2.05 10.51
CA ALA A 23 -10.49 -2.14 9.40
C ALA A 23 -9.28 -1.24 9.64
N ARG A 24 -8.13 -1.65 9.13
CA ARG A 24 -6.91 -0.82 9.07
C ARG A 24 -6.71 -0.36 7.63
N MET A 25 -6.57 0.95 7.49
CA MET A 25 -6.17 1.60 6.26
C MET A 25 -4.75 2.15 6.43
N THR A 26 -3.87 1.87 5.47
CA THR A 26 -2.56 2.51 5.30
C THR A 26 -2.63 3.36 4.04
N VAL A 27 -2.31 4.65 4.13
CA VAL A 27 -2.31 5.58 2.99
C VAL A 27 -0.95 6.25 2.92
N THR A 28 -0.33 6.19 1.73
CA THR A 28 0.89 6.93 1.41
C THR A 28 0.50 8.14 0.57
N ILE A 29 0.94 9.32 0.99
CA ILE A 29 0.65 10.58 0.32
C ILE A 29 1.90 11.43 0.23
N GLU A 30 1.99 12.25 -0.81
CA GLU A 30 2.95 13.33 -0.88
C GLU A 30 2.36 14.58 -0.23
N ALA A 31 2.93 15.04 0.88
CA ALA A 31 2.44 16.19 1.62
C ALA A 31 3.53 16.87 2.43
N ASP A 32 3.47 18.21 2.54
CA ASP A 32 4.30 18.95 3.49
C ASP A 32 3.84 18.72 4.94
N GLY A 33 4.66 19.15 5.91
CA GLY A 33 4.37 18.94 7.32
C GLY A 33 3.07 19.61 7.81
N ARG A 34 2.65 20.75 7.23
CA ARG A 34 1.39 21.42 7.58
C ARG A 34 0.21 20.65 7.01
N ALA A 35 0.30 20.25 5.74
CA ALA A 35 -0.71 19.48 5.03
C ALA A 35 -0.95 18.12 5.70
N LEU A 36 0.11 17.44 6.14
CA LEU A 36 0.03 16.18 6.89
C LEU A 36 -0.67 16.37 8.25
N ARG A 37 -0.28 17.38 9.03
CA ARG A 37 -0.93 17.67 10.32
C ARG A 37 -2.42 17.95 10.16
N ASN A 38 -2.78 18.79 9.19
CA ASN A 38 -4.18 19.12 8.91
C ASN A 38 -4.99 17.88 8.54
N LEU A 39 -4.41 16.97 7.75
CA LEU A 39 -5.06 15.71 7.38
C LEU A 39 -5.28 14.81 8.60
N ILE A 40 -4.28 14.68 9.48
CA ILE A 40 -4.38 13.87 10.70
C ILE A 40 -5.50 14.38 11.60
N GLU A 41 -5.56 15.69 11.84
CA GLU A 41 -6.62 16.30 12.67
C GLU A 41 -8.00 16.10 12.05
N GLN A 42 -8.10 16.23 10.73
CA GLN A 42 -9.34 15.96 10.03
C GLN A 42 -9.82 14.52 10.16
N LEU A 43 -8.91 13.56 10.02
CA LEU A 43 -9.24 12.14 10.17
C LEU A 43 -9.64 11.83 11.62
N ARG A 44 -8.99 12.45 12.61
CA ARG A 44 -9.35 12.30 14.04
C ARG A 44 -10.75 12.80 14.37
N GLY A 45 -11.25 13.80 13.65
CA GLY A 45 -12.61 14.34 13.84
C GLY A 45 -13.73 13.48 13.24
N MET A 46 -13.40 12.40 12.53
CA MET A 46 -14.41 11.54 11.91
C MET A 46 -14.93 10.49 12.89
N VAL A 47 -16.25 10.35 12.99
CA VAL A 47 -16.91 9.38 13.88
C VAL A 47 -16.47 7.94 13.59
N GLU A 48 -16.25 7.62 12.32
CA GLU A 48 -15.83 6.29 11.85
C GLU A 48 -14.34 5.98 12.13
N VAL A 49 -13.56 6.96 12.59
CA VAL A 49 -12.10 6.81 12.74
C VAL A 49 -11.74 6.61 14.21
N VAL A 50 -11.42 5.37 14.56
CA VAL A 50 -11.00 5.02 15.93
C VAL A 50 -9.63 5.59 16.28
N ARG A 51 -8.67 5.56 15.34
CA ARG A 51 -7.31 6.05 15.57
C ARG A 51 -6.58 6.39 14.29
N VAL A 52 -5.81 7.47 14.32
CA VAL A 52 -4.88 7.88 13.26
C VAL A 52 -3.46 7.88 13.81
N LYS A 53 -2.53 7.21 13.12
CA LYS A 53 -1.10 7.19 13.47
C LYS A 53 -0.25 7.53 12.25
N PRO A 54 0.55 8.61 12.28
CA PRO A 54 1.58 8.85 11.28
C PRO A 54 2.66 7.76 11.40
N LEU A 55 3.11 7.23 10.26
CA LEU A 55 4.17 6.23 10.19
C LEU A 55 5.44 6.88 9.67
N ASP A 56 6.53 6.75 10.43
CA ASP A 56 7.86 7.19 10.00
C ASP A 56 8.47 6.11 9.09
N PRO A 57 8.78 6.42 7.81
CA PRO A 57 9.37 5.45 6.89
C PRO A 57 10.69 4.86 7.39
N ARG A 58 11.46 5.59 8.22
CA ARG A 58 12.74 5.11 8.76
C ARG A 58 12.57 4.08 9.89
N ARG A 59 11.36 4.00 10.46
CA ARG A 59 11.04 3.16 11.62
C ARG A 59 9.90 2.17 11.34
N THR A 60 9.48 2.07 10.09
CA THR A 60 8.35 1.26 9.67
C THR A 60 8.80 0.26 8.62
N VAL A 61 8.45 -1.01 8.82
CA VAL A 61 8.61 -2.03 7.78
C VAL A 61 7.49 -1.84 6.76
N VAL A 62 7.85 -1.62 5.51
CA VAL A 62 6.92 -1.49 4.37
C VAL A 62 6.99 -2.76 3.54
N ARG A 63 5.82 -3.28 3.14
CA ARG A 63 5.68 -4.44 2.26
C ARG A 63 4.56 -4.17 1.27
N GLU A 64 4.81 -4.48 0.01
CA GLU A 64 3.83 -4.43 -1.06
C GLU A 64 3.79 -5.79 -1.76
N MET A 65 2.70 -6.04 -2.48
CA MET A 65 2.49 -7.26 -3.25
C MET A 65 2.13 -6.87 -4.68
N ALA A 66 2.76 -7.54 -5.64
CA ALA A 66 2.46 -7.38 -7.05
C ALA A 66 2.03 -8.74 -7.62
N LEU A 67 1.00 -8.72 -8.47
CA LEU A 67 0.64 -9.84 -9.32
C LEU A 67 0.91 -9.43 -10.76
N VAL A 68 1.77 -10.17 -11.45
CA VAL A 68 2.25 -9.80 -12.78
C VAL A 68 2.02 -10.98 -13.72
N LYS A 69 1.30 -10.73 -14.82
CA LYS A 69 1.16 -11.69 -15.91
C LYS A 69 2.29 -11.43 -16.91
N LEU A 70 3.14 -12.43 -17.13
CA LEU A 70 4.27 -12.35 -18.04
C LEU A 70 3.94 -13.05 -19.36
N ASN A 71 4.33 -12.44 -20.47
CA ASN A 71 4.28 -13.10 -21.77
C ASN A 71 5.52 -13.99 -21.92
N THR A 72 5.31 -15.28 -22.14
CA THR A 72 6.37 -16.29 -22.27
C THR A 72 6.17 -17.07 -23.57
N ALA A 73 6.23 -16.34 -24.70
CA ALA A 73 5.87 -16.85 -26.02
C ALA A 73 6.78 -17.98 -26.53
N ASP A 74 8.03 -18.03 -26.06
CA ASP A 74 9.01 -19.05 -26.41
C ASP A 74 9.65 -19.69 -25.16
N PRO A 75 10.28 -20.87 -25.28
CA PRO A 75 10.87 -21.58 -24.15
C PRO A 75 11.97 -20.79 -23.40
N MET A 76 12.75 -19.96 -24.09
CA MET A 76 13.81 -19.17 -23.44
C MET A 76 13.21 -18.06 -22.58
N ALA A 77 12.20 -17.34 -23.09
CA ALA A 77 11.49 -16.32 -22.32
C ALA A 77 10.83 -16.91 -21.06
N ARG A 78 10.29 -18.13 -21.16
CA ARG A 78 9.74 -18.83 -19.99
C ARG A 78 10.81 -19.16 -18.96
N GLU A 79 11.96 -19.67 -19.38
CA GLU A 79 13.06 -19.99 -18.46
C GLU A 79 13.60 -18.74 -17.75
N GLU A 80 13.75 -17.63 -18.48
CA GLU A 80 14.19 -16.35 -17.94
C GLU A 80 13.18 -15.81 -16.90
N ALA A 81 11.88 -15.85 -17.22
CA ALA A 81 10.82 -15.46 -16.30
C ALA A 81 10.88 -16.28 -14.99
N LEU A 82 11.00 -17.61 -15.08
CA LEU A 82 11.12 -18.48 -13.91
C LEU A 82 12.35 -18.13 -13.06
N ARG A 83 13.48 -17.88 -13.71
CA ARG A 83 14.73 -17.50 -13.03
C ARG A 83 14.58 -16.18 -12.28
N LEU A 84 13.95 -15.19 -12.90
CA LEU A 84 13.75 -13.86 -12.32
C LEU A 84 12.77 -13.87 -11.15
N VAL A 85 11.67 -14.64 -11.25
CA VAL A 85 10.71 -14.80 -10.14
C VAL A 85 11.40 -15.48 -8.95
N ASN A 86 12.16 -16.55 -9.19
CA ASN A 86 12.86 -17.28 -8.13
C ASN A 86 13.95 -16.44 -7.45
N SER A 87 14.70 -15.63 -8.20
CA SER A 87 15.75 -14.77 -7.63
C SER A 87 15.19 -13.67 -6.72
N HIS A 88 13.92 -13.29 -6.89
CA HIS A 88 13.22 -12.32 -6.05
C HIS A 88 12.30 -12.98 -5.02
N HIS A 89 12.41 -14.29 -4.82
CA HIS A 89 11.56 -15.06 -3.90
C HIS A 89 10.05 -14.90 -4.18
N GLY A 90 9.69 -14.69 -5.45
CA GLY A 90 8.30 -14.63 -5.89
C GLY A 90 7.66 -16.01 -5.99
N LEU A 91 6.34 -16.03 -6.16
CA LEU A 91 5.55 -17.24 -6.32
C LEU A 91 4.94 -17.28 -7.73
N ILE A 92 5.06 -18.43 -8.39
CA ILE A 92 4.40 -18.67 -9.68
C ILE A 92 3.02 -19.25 -9.39
N LEU A 93 1.99 -18.56 -9.88
CA LEU A 93 0.60 -18.93 -9.62
C LEU A 93 -0.09 -19.56 -10.85
N ASP A 94 0.32 -19.15 -12.06
CA ASP A 94 -0.20 -19.55 -13.37
C ASP A 94 0.92 -19.46 -14.41
#